data_AF-A0A6L3X611-F1
#
_entry.id   AF-A0A6L3X611-F1
#
_cell.length_a   1.000
_cell.length_b   1.000
_cell.length_c   1.000
_cell.angle_alpha   90.00
_cell.angle_beta   90.00
_cell.angle_gamma   90.00
#
_symmetry.space_group_name_H-M   'P 1'
#
loop_
_entity.id
_entity.type
_entity.pdbx_description
1 polymer ?
#
loop_
_entity_poly.entity_id
_entity_poly.type
_entity_poly.pdbx_seq_one_letter_code
_entity_poly.pdbx_strand_id
1 'polypeptide(L)'
;VPWDAVELPSQFMENWCWEPDALAFISGHYETGEPLPKELLDKMLAAKNYQAAMFILRQLEFGLFDFRLHAEFSPEQGAKILETLAEIKKQVAVIPGPTWGRFPHAFSHIFAGGYAAGYYSFLWAA
;
A
#
# COMPACT_ATOMS: atom_id res chain seq x y z
N VAL A 1 -13.61 -4.66 -15.97
CA VAL A 1 -12.64 -5.72 -15.63
C VAL A 1 -12.92 -6.19 -14.21
N PRO A 2 -12.60 -7.43 -13.82
CA PRO A 2 -12.66 -7.87 -12.42
C PRO A 2 -11.96 -6.87 -11.49
N TRP A 3 -12.53 -6.61 -10.31
CA TRP A 3 -12.04 -5.53 -9.41
C TRP A 3 -10.65 -5.80 -8.81
N ASP A 4 -10.23 -7.06 -8.82
CA ASP A 4 -8.88 -7.53 -8.48
C ASP A 4 -7.87 -7.39 -9.62
N ALA A 5 -8.29 -6.93 -10.80
CA ALA A 5 -7.42 -6.65 -11.94
C ALA A 5 -7.40 -5.16 -12.36
N VAL A 6 -8.19 -4.28 -11.71
CA VAL A 6 -8.29 -2.86 -12.07
C VAL A 6 -6.99 -2.09 -11.83
N GLU A 7 -6.19 -2.51 -10.84
CA GLU A 7 -4.93 -1.85 -10.47
C GLU A 7 -3.73 -2.28 -11.32
N LEU A 8 -3.87 -3.35 -12.13
CA LEU A 8 -2.75 -3.87 -12.92
C LEU A 8 -2.15 -2.80 -13.84
N PRO A 9 -2.93 -2.02 -14.63
CA PRO A 9 -2.35 -1.01 -15.51
C PRO A 9 -1.65 0.13 -14.76
N SER A 10 -2.21 0.59 -13.64
CA SER A 10 -1.61 1.66 -12.83
C SER A 10 -0.28 1.19 -12.23
N GLN A 11 -0.28 0.05 -11.55
CA GLN A 11 0.91 -0.50 -10.88
C GLN A 11 1.98 -0.91 -11.88
N PHE A 12 1.59 -1.46 -13.04
CA PHE A 12 2.53 -1.74 -14.12
C PHE A 12 3.28 -0.48 -14.54
N MET A 13 2.57 0.64 -14.76
CA MET A 13 3.16 1.91 -15.16
C MET A 13 4.11 2.52 -14.11
N GLU A 14 3.97 2.19 -12.82
CA GLU A 14 4.90 2.64 -11.77
C GLU A 14 6.34 2.14 -11.99
N ASN A 15 6.54 1.03 -12.74
CA ASN A 15 7.87 0.54 -13.05
C ASN A 15 8.70 1.55 -13.87
N TRP A 16 8.05 2.40 -14.68
CA TRP A 16 8.72 3.41 -15.49
C TRP A 16 9.35 4.52 -14.64
N CYS A 17 8.87 4.72 -13.41
CA CYS A 17 9.51 5.64 -12.45
C CYS A 17 10.90 5.15 -11.99
N TRP A 18 11.30 3.94 -12.36
CA TRP A 18 12.59 3.34 -12.02
C TRP A 18 13.45 3.05 -13.26
N GLU A 19 12.96 3.35 -14.46
CA GLU A 19 13.71 3.13 -15.70
C GLU A 19 14.62 4.32 -16.00
N PRO A 20 15.95 4.13 -16.17
CA PRO A 20 16.89 5.22 -16.42
C PRO A 20 16.51 6.11 -17.60
N ASP A 21 16.07 5.53 -18.71
CA ASP A 21 15.70 6.27 -19.92
C ASP A 21 14.45 7.12 -19.69
N ALA A 22 13.47 6.59 -18.96
CA ALA A 22 12.26 7.32 -18.59
C ALA A 22 12.58 8.46 -17.62
N LEU A 23 13.40 8.22 -16.60
CA LEU A 23 13.85 9.24 -15.65
C LEU A 23 14.66 10.35 -16.33
N ALA A 24 15.56 10.00 -17.24
CA ALA A 24 16.30 10.97 -18.04
C ALA A 24 15.38 11.83 -18.92
N PHE A 25 14.28 11.25 -19.41
CA PHE A 25 13.29 11.97 -20.22
C PHE A 25 12.42 12.95 -19.40
N ILE A 26 12.10 12.62 -18.15
CA ILE A 26 11.16 13.42 -17.31
C ILE A 26 11.83 14.31 -16.26
N SER A 27 13.15 14.21 -16.06
CA SER A 27 13.85 14.91 -14.98
C SER A 27 14.89 15.91 -15.47
N GLY A 28 15.08 16.97 -14.69
CA GLY A 28 16.10 18.00 -14.86
C GLY A 28 16.03 19.02 -13.72
N HIS A 29 17.14 19.67 -13.41
CA HIS A 29 17.15 20.71 -12.38
C HIS A 29 16.23 21.87 -12.80
N TYR A 30 15.34 22.30 -11.91
CA TYR A 30 14.27 23.25 -12.29
C TYR A 30 14.78 24.61 -12.78
N GLU A 31 15.98 25.04 -12.35
CA GLU A 31 16.61 26.29 -12.80
C GLU A 31 17.58 26.11 -13.97
N THR A 32 18.39 25.04 -13.97
CA THR A 32 19.53 24.91 -14.89
C THR A 32 19.23 23.95 -16.04
N GLY A 33 18.21 23.10 -15.91
CA GLY A 33 17.88 22.04 -16.87
C GLY A 33 18.84 20.85 -16.85
N GLU A 34 19.88 20.87 -16.01
CA GLU A 34 20.86 19.78 -15.95
C GLU A 34 20.21 18.45 -15.56
N PRO A 35 20.57 17.32 -16.19
CA PRO A 35 19.97 16.03 -15.93
C PRO A 35 20.34 15.51 -14.53
N LEU A 36 19.57 14.55 -14.03
CA LEU A 36 19.89 13.83 -12.79
C LEU A 36 21.29 13.18 -12.90
N PRO A 37 22.25 13.52 -12.02
CA PRO A 37 23.57 12.91 -12.05
C PRO A 37 23.50 11.40 -11.90
N LYS A 38 24.28 10.67 -12.73
CA LYS A 38 24.31 9.20 -12.73
C LYS A 38 24.55 8.61 -11.33
N GLU A 39 25.46 9.20 -10.55
CA GLU A 39 25.76 8.71 -9.20
C GLU A 39 24.54 8.76 -8.27
N LEU A 40 23.68 9.79 -8.40
CA LEU A 40 22.45 9.90 -7.62
C LEU A 40 21.39 8.91 -8.12
N LEU A 41 21.28 8.72 -9.43
CA LEU A 41 20.41 7.70 -10.01
C LEU A 41 20.79 6.30 -9.50
N ASP A 42 22.07 5.94 -9.55
CA ASP A 42 22.56 4.64 -9.07
C ASP A 42 22.21 4.43 -7.58
N LYS A 43 22.34 5.47 -6.74
CA LYS A 43 21.95 5.44 -5.33
C LYS A 43 20.44 5.25 -5.14
N MET A 44 19.61 5.93 -5.94
CA MET A 44 18.16 5.76 -5.92
C MET A 44 17.75 4.34 -6.30
N LEU A 45 18.33 3.79 -7.37
CA LEU A 45 18.05 2.42 -7.83
C LEU A 45 18.46 1.37 -6.79
N ALA A 46 19.62 1.55 -6.15
CA ALA A 46 20.08 0.68 -5.07
C ALA A 46 19.12 0.70 -3.85
N ALA A 47 18.46 1.84 -3.62
CA ALA A 47 17.50 2.01 -2.53
C ALA A 47 16.06 1.55 -2.87
N LYS A 48 15.76 1.17 -4.12
CA LYS A 48 14.39 0.83 -4.59
C LYS A 48 13.64 -0.13 -3.67
N ASN A 49 14.35 -1.12 -3.12
CA ASN A 49 13.76 -2.17 -2.28
C ASN A 49 13.94 -1.95 -0.78
N TYR A 50 14.40 -0.76 -0.36
CA TYR A 50 14.57 -0.45 1.05
C TYR A 50 13.23 -0.59 1.79
N GLN A 51 13.20 -1.48 2.80
CA GLN A 51 12.01 -1.80 3.60
C GLN A 51 10.80 -2.33 2.80
N ALA A 52 10.98 -2.89 1.61
CA ALA A 52 9.88 -3.45 0.80
C ALA A 52 9.02 -4.46 1.59
N ALA A 53 9.64 -5.31 2.41
CA ALA A 53 8.90 -6.26 3.26
C ALA A 53 7.99 -5.57 4.30
N MET A 54 8.43 -4.44 4.89
CA MET A 54 7.61 -3.66 5.82
C MET A 54 6.41 -3.04 5.13
N PHE A 55 6.60 -2.56 3.89
CA PHE A 55 5.50 -2.08 3.05
C PHE A 55 4.48 -3.20 2.76
N ILE A 56 4.95 -4.38 2.34
CA ILE A 56 4.06 -5.53 2.07
C ILE A 56 3.30 -5.96 3.33
N LEU A 57 3.96 -6.06 4.49
CA LEU A 57 3.27 -6.39 5.76
C LEU A 57 2.19 -5.36 6.11
N ARG A 58 2.41 -4.08 5.82
CA ARG A 58 1.41 -3.04 6.01
C ARG A 58 0.20 -3.21 5.08
N GLN A 59 0.43 -3.55 3.80
CA GLN A 59 -0.64 -3.84 2.85
C GLN A 59 -1.42 -5.11 3.23
N LEU A 60 -0.72 -6.14 3.72
CA LEU A 60 -1.35 -7.35 4.27
C LEU A 60 -2.21 -7.05 5.49
N GLU A 61 -1.76 -6.17 6.41
CA GLU A 61 -2.57 -5.73 7.55
C GLU A 61 -3.92 -5.14 7.08
N PHE A 62 -3.90 -4.29 6.05
CA PHE A 62 -5.11 -3.69 5.49
C PHE A 62 -6.03 -4.71 4.82
N GLY A 63 -5.48 -5.60 3.99
CA GLY A 63 -6.27 -6.64 3.31
C GLY A 63 -6.90 -7.63 4.29
N LEU A 64 -6.14 -8.09 5.30
CA LEU A 64 -6.65 -8.95 6.36
C LEU A 64 -7.72 -8.25 7.19
N PHE A 65 -7.53 -6.96 7.50
CA PHE A 65 -8.50 -6.17 8.26
C PHE A 65 -9.83 -6.04 7.51
N ASP A 66 -9.76 -5.69 6.23
CA ASP A 66 -10.93 -5.63 5.36
C ASP A 66 -11.65 -6.97 5.28
N PHE A 67 -10.94 -8.07 4.98
CA PHE A 67 -11.56 -9.39 4.88
C PHE A 67 -12.22 -9.85 6.17
N ARG A 68 -11.53 -9.76 7.31
CA ARG A 68 -12.10 -10.22 8.58
C ARG A 68 -13.32 -9.39 8.97
N LEU A 69 -13.29 -8.08 8.73
CA LEU A 69 -14.43 -7.21 9.02
C LEU A 69 -15.68 -7.59 8.21
N HIS A 70 -15.52 -7.93 6.92
CA HIS A 70 -16.64 -8.25 6.03
C HIS A 70 -17.06 -9.72 6.06
N ALA A 71 -16.18 -10.64 6.46
CA ALA A 71 -16.47 -12.08 6.50
C ALA A 71 -16.91 -12.59 7.88
N GLU A 72 -16.40 -12.00 8.97
CA GLU A 72 -16.61 -12.50 10.34
C GLU A 72 -17.66 -11.68 11.13
N PHE A 73 -18.34 -10.72 10.49
CA PHE A 73 -19.33 -9.88 11.16
C PHE A 73 -20.52 -10.70 11.70
N SER A 74 -20.84 -10.49 12.98
CA SER A 74 -22.01 -11.05 13.66
C SER A 74 -22.78 -9.93 14.35
N PRO A 75 -24.07 -9.73 14.05
CA PRO A 75 -24.90 -8.71 14.69
C PRO A 75 -24.94 -8.81 16.22
N GLU A 76 -24.86 -10.03 16.76
CA GLU A 76 -24.89 -10.32 18.20
C GLU A 76 -23.62 -9.85 18.92
N GLN A 77 -22.49 -9.79 18.20
CA GLN A 77 -21.18 -9.44 18.73
C GLN A 77 -20.77 -7.99 18.43
N GLY A 78 -21.50 -7.32 17.54
CA GLY A 78 -21.13 -6.00 17.03
C GLY A 78 -19.93 -6.04 16.09
N ALA A 79 -19.45 -4.86 15.67
CA ALA A 79 -18.45 -4.75 14.61
C ALA A 79 -16.99 -5.06 15.03
N LYS A 80 -16.69 -5.08 16.34
CA LYS A 80 -15.36 -5.42 16.91
C LYS A 80 -14.15 -4.77 16.22
N ILE A 81 -14.32 -3.56 15.67
CA ILE A 81 -13.39 -2.94 14.72
C ILE A 81 -11.95 -2.85 15.26
N LEU A 82 -11.77 -2.28 16.46
CA LEU A 82 -10.43 -2.09 17.02
C LEU A 82 -9.81 -3.39 17.57
N GLU A 83 -10.65 -4.33 17.98
CA GLU A 83 -10.22 -5.64 18.50
C GLU A 83 -9.70 -6.52 17.36
N THR A 84 -10.46 -6.63 16.27
CA THR A 84 -10.04 -7.31 15.04
C THR A 84 -8.73 -6.74 14.51
N LEU A 85 -8.59 -5.41 14.49
CA LEU A 85 -7.33 -4.77 14.11
C LEU A 85 -6.18 -5.16 15.04
N ALA A 86 -6.39 -5.13 16.36
CA ALA A 86 -5.36 -5.47 17.32
C ALA A 86 -4.89 -6.93 17.16
N GLU A 87 -5.80 -7.86 16.87
CA GLU A 87 -5.47 -9.27 16.59
C GLU A 87 -4.65 -9.44 15.31
N ILE A 88 -5.00 -8.73 14.24
CA ILE A 88 -4.24 -8.79 12.98
C ILE A 88 -2.85 -8.20 13.18
N LYS A 89 -2.73 -7.06 13.86
CA LYS A 89 -1.43 -6.46 14.17
C LYS A 89 -0.50 -7.38 14.95
N LYS A 90 -1.03 -8.22 15.85
CA LYS A 90 -0.23 -9.24 16.55
C LYS A 90 0.38 -10.28 15.60
N GLN A 91 -0.20 -10.50 14.44
CA GLN A 91 0.26 -11.49 13.46
C GLN A 91 1.26 -10.89 12.46
N VAL A 92 1.03 -9.66 12.00
CA VAL A 92 1.79 -9.09 10.86
C VAL A 92 2.62 -7.84 11.19
N ALA A 93 2.32 -7.11 12.27
CA ALA A 93 3.05 -5.89 12.60
C ALA A 93 4.33 -6.21 13.37
N VAL A 94 5.49 -5.89 12.77
CA VAL A 94 6.81 -6.06 13.41
C VAL A 94 7.03 -5.07 14.56
N ILE A 95 6.47 -3.86 14.42
CA ILE A 95 6.57 -2.80 15.42
C ILE A 95 5.17 -2.51 15.98
N PRO A 96 4.97 -2.58 17.30
CA PRO A 96 3.70 -2.22 17.91
C PRO A 96 3.32 -0.76 17.62
N GLY A 97 2.09 -0.55 17.16
CA GLY A 97 1.54 0.80 16.98
C GLY A 97 0.96 1.38 18.28
N PRO A 98 0.67 2.69 18.30
CA PRO A 98 0.02 3.33 19.44
C PRO A 98 -1.41 2.78 19.67
N THR A 99 -1.77 2.52 20.93
CA THR A 99 -3.09 1.99 21.33
C THR A 99 -4.24 2.98 21.09
N TRP A 100 -3.92 4.26 21.04
CA TRP A 100 -4.88 5.33 20.71
C TRP A 100 -5.06 5.52 19.19
N GLY A 101 -4.36 4.77 18.34
CA GLY A 101 -4.54 4.84 16.89
C GLY A 101 -5.98 4.49 16.47
N ARG A 102 -6.54 5.26 15.54
CA ARG A 102 -7.91 5.11 15.03
C ARG A 102 -7.99 5.01 13.51
N PHE A 103 -6.94 4.47 12.87
CA PHE A 103 -6.86 4.38 11.41
C PHE A 103 -8.13 3.86 10.70
N PRO A 104 -8.91 2.88 11.24
CA PRO A 104 -10.10 2.42 10.53
C PRO A 104 -11.12 3.52 10.24
N HIS A 105 -11.20 4.55 11.10
CA HIS A 105 -12.12 5.68 10.94
C HIS A 105 -11.73 6.61 9.78
N ALA A 106 -10.53 6.46 9.23
CA ALA A 106 -10.05 7.18 8.05
C ALA A 106 -9.87 6.25 6.85
N PHE A 107 -10.28 4.97 6.94
CA PHE A 107 -10.02 4.00 5.89
C PHE A 107 -11.08 4.06 4.78
N SER A 108 -11.08 5.15 4.02
CA SER A 108 -12.10 5.45 3.00
C SER A 108 -12.22 4.37 1.92
N HIS A 109 -11.14 3.67 1.58
CA HIS A 109 -11.14 2.63 0.54
C HIS A 109 -12.28 1.61 0.72
N ILE A 110 -12.51 1.15 1.95
CA ILE A 110 -13.46 0.09 2.27
C ILE A 110 -14.79 0.62 2.82
N PHE A 111 -14.83 1.87 3.33
CA PHE A 111 -16.04 2.45 3.93
C PHE A 111 -16.76 3.48 3.06
N ALA A 112 -16.06 4.09 2.11
CA ALA A 112 -16.59 5.15 1.24
C ALA A 112 -16.03 5.06 -0.19
N GLY A 113 -15.46 3.92 -0.55
CA GLY A 113 -14.83 3.64 -1.84
C GLY A 113 -15.29 2.30 -2.42
N GLY A 114 -14.65 1.87 -3.51
CA GLY A 114 -15.00 0.64 -4.22
C GLY A 114 -14.34 -0.64 -3.69
N TYR A 115 -13.60 -0.60 -2.58
CA TYR A 115 -12.75 -1.71 -2.14
C TYR A 115 -13.27 -2.47 -0.92
N ALA A 116 -14.55 -2.33 -0.56
CA ALA A 116 -15.14 -3.13 0.52
C ALA A 116 -15.03 -4.63 0.20
N ALA A 117 -14.45 -5.41 1.12
CA ALA A 117 -14.08 -6.81 0.90
C ALA A 117 -13.19 -7.04 -0.36
N GLY A 118 -12.39 -6.04 -0.71
CA GLY A 118 -11.64 -5.95 -1.95
C GLY A 118 -10.29 -5.24 -1.82
N TYR A 119 -9.85 -4.84 -0.64
CA TYR A 119 -8.57 -4.13 -0.50
C TYR A 119 -7.36 -5.01 -0.92
N TYR A 120 -7.52 -6.34 -0.85
CA TYR A 120 -6.51 -7.29 -1.33
C TYR A 120 -6.16 -7.12 -2.81
N SER A 121 -7.06 -6.52 -3.62
CA SER A 121 -6.85 -6.26 -5.04
C SER A 121 -5.52 -5.56 -5.34
N PHE A 122 -5.04 -4.68 -4.45
CA PHE A 122 -3.75 -3.99 -4.62
C PHE A 122 -2.54 -4.92 -4.60
N LEU A 123 -2.55 -5.98 -3.78
CA LEU A 123 -1.46 -6.96 -3.77
C LEU A 123 -1.69 -8.08 -4.78
N TRP A 124 -2.94 -8.33 -5.15
CA TRP A 124 -3.29 -9.35 -6.15
C TRP A 124 -2.89 -8.93 -7.56
N ALA A 125 -3.06 -7.65 -7.89
CA ALA A 125 -2.73 -7.09 -9.20
C ALA A 125 -1.24 -6.74 -9.39
N ALA A 126 -0.46 -6.77 -8.31
CA ALA A 126 0.93 -6.33 -8.27
C ALA A 126 1.93 -7.34 -8.87
#